data_AF-A0A1E3G160-F1
#
_entry.id   AF-A0A1E3G160-F1
#
_cell.length_a   1.000
_cell.length_b   1.000
_cell.length_c   1.000
_cell.angle_alpha   90.00
_cell.angle_beta   90.00
_cell.angle_gamma   90.00
#
_symmetry.space_group_name_H-M   'P 1'
#
loop_
_entity.id
_entity.type
_entity.pdbx_description
1 polymer ?
#
loop_
_entity_poly.entity_id
_entity_poly.type
_entity_poly.pdbx_seq_one_letter_code
_entity_poly.pdbx_strand_id
1 'polypeptide(L)'
;MGSPTGNLEREKKYFVDEAEAEKLKKMSVARLGVAQWYLSDCSELLKQLGLKTWTLSAKASEGCRIRYTVTPNGEEGWVVAFKTDVRDDFTREEWEAEFEPFEDLRNFLTGQPVVVKVRYFLLFEPAEVVLDEFIRLERDYSVQVSHVVEVETDEPFERYEELFGLKKPMGIEDFKRYSNKNIAVQSKLGVDEIKALLFKALGDV
;
A
#
# COMPACT_ATOMS: atom_id res chain seq x y z
N MET A 1 -10.84 -9.54 -16.48
CA MET A 1 -9.93 -8.39 -16.40
C MET A 1 -10.76 -7.15 -16.19
N GLY A 2 -10.57 -6.47 -15.05
CA GLY A 2 -11.29 -5.24 -14.73
C GLY A 2 -10.85 -4.10 -15.66
N SER A 3 -11.81 -3.25 -16.02
CA SER A 3 -11.46 -1.96 -16.62
C SER A 3 -10.74 -1.12 -15.59
N PRO A 4 -9.67 -0.43 -15.95
CA PRO A 4 -8.97 0.39 -14.99
C PRO A 4 -9.76 1.57 -14.48
N THR A 5 -9.58 1.92 -13.22
CA THR A 5 -10.19 3.08 -12.58
C THR A 5 -9.12 4.13 -12.31
N GLY A 6 -9.40 5.38 -12.69
CA GLY A 6 -8.54 6.52 -12.41
C GLY A 6 -9.28 7.48 -11.50
N ASN A 7 -8.75 7.72 -10.31
CA ASN A 7 -9.37 8.56 -9.28
C ASN A 7 -8.39 9.64 -8.79
N LEU A 8 -8.93 10.79 -8.39
CA LEU A 8 -8.21 11.78 -7.62
C LEU A 8 -8.45 11.48 -6.14
N GLU A 9 -7.42 11.09 -5.41
CA GLU A 9 -7.49 10.80 -3.98
C GLU A 9 -6.99 12.02 -3.19
N ARG A 10 -7.62 12.31 -2.06
CA ARG A 10 -7.11 13.25 -1.06
C ARG A 10 -6.75 12.47 0.20
N GLU A 11 -5.45 12.32 0.45
CA GLU A 11 -4.91 11.45 1.51
C GLU A 11 -3.97 12.19 2.46
N LYS A 12 -4.14 12.00 3.76
CA LYS A 12 -3.19 12.47 4.78
C LYS A 12 -2.72 11.33 5.68
N LYS A 13 -1.45 11.39 6.08
CA LYS A 13 -0.80 10.37 6.92
C LYS A 13 -0.46 10.90 8.30
N TYR A 14 -0.43 10.00 9.27
CA TYR A 14 -0.17 10.31 10.67
C TYR A 14 0.83 9.33 11.25
N PHE A 15 1.78 9.85 12.03
CA PHE A 15 2.61 9.01 12.88
C PHE A 15 1.79 8.50 14.05
N VAL A 16 1.95 7.21 14.35
CA VAL A 16 1.24 6.54 15.43
C VAL A 16 2.26 5.76 16.25
N ASP A 17 2.25 5.92 17.57
CA ASP A 17 3.08 5.11 18.45
C ASP A 17 2.42 3.76 18.79
N GLU A 18 3.17 2.85 19.38
CA GLU A 18 2.70 1.50 19.70
C GLU A 18 1.41 1.49 20.53
N ALA A 19 1.32 2.37 21.54
CA ALA A 19 0.17 2.40 22.44
C ALA A 19 -1.09 2.95 21.76
N GLU A 20 -0.93 3.88 20.82
CA GLU A 20 -1.99 4.38 19.95
C GLU A 20 -2.41 3.29 18.94
N ALA A 21 -1.45 2.62 18.30
CA ALA A 21 -1.70 1.56 17.32
C ALA A 21 -2.50 0.40 17.93
N GLU A 22 -2.14 -0.07 19.12
CA GLU A 22 -2.85 -1.16 19.80
C GLU A 22 -4.31 -0.82 20.15
N LYS A 23 -4.63 0.46 20.36
CA LYS A 23 -6.03 0.89 20.54
C LYS A 23 -6.78 0.85 19.22
N LEU A 24 -6.17 1.36 18.16
CA LEU A 24 -6.76 1.39 16.82
C LEU A 24 -6.96 -0.02 16.25
N LYS A 25 -6.01 -0.94 16.42
CA LYS A 25 -6.17 -2.35 16.03
C LYS A 25 -7.42 -2.98 16.63
N LYS A 26 -7.74 -2.69 17.90
CA LYS A 26 -8.97 -3.18 18.58
C LYS A 26 -10.26 -2.56 18.05
N MET A 27 -10.18 -1.40 17.41
CA MET A 27 -11.31 -0.74 16.76
C MET A 27 -11.49 -1.17 15.31
N SER A 28 -10.51 -1.86 14.73
CA SER A 28 -10.55 -2.27 13.33
C SER A 28 -11.69 -3.23 13.06
N VAL A 29 -12.36 -3.02 11.93
CA VAL A 29 -13.50 -3.83 11.46
C VAL A 29 -13.06 -4.94 10.51
N ALA A 30 -11.87 -4.79 9.92
CA ALA A 30 -11.26 -5.77 9.04
C ALA A 30 -9.74 -5.60 9.04
N ARG A 31 -9.03 -6.64 8.60
CA ARG A 31 -7.59 -6.59 8.35
C ARG A 31 -7.21 -7.32 7.07
N LEU A 32 -6.11 -6.90 6.46
CA LEU A 32 -5.61 -7.39 5.19
C LEU A 32 -4.08 -7.45 5.21
N GLY A 33 -3.51 -8.56 4.80
CA GLY A 33 -2.08 -8.67 4.55
C GLY A 33 -1.75 -8.04 3.21
N VAL A 34 -0.71 -7.21 3.15
CA VAL A 34 -0.37 -6.45 1.95
C VAL A 34 1.13 -6.55 1.68
N ALA A 35 1.50 -6.93 0.46
CA ALA A 35 2.85 -6.78 -0.08
C ALA A 35 2.81 -5.88 -1.31
N GLN A 36 3.71 -4.90 -1.39
CA GLN A 36 3.78 -3.94 -2.49
C GLN A 36 5.20 -3.89 -3.05
N TRP A 37 5.40 -4.38 -4.27
CA TRP A 37 6.65 -4.26 -5.00
C TRP A 37 6.66 -3.02 -5.87
N TYR A 38 7.77 -2.30 -5.89
CA TYR A 38 7.97 -1.07 -6.66
C TYR A 38 8.89 -1.32 -7.84
N LEU A 39 8.40 -1.03 -9.03
CA LEU A 39 9.10 -1.23 -10.30
C LEU A 39 9.44 0.14 -10.89
N SER A 40 10.68 0.33 -11.33
CA SER A 40 11.10 1.56 -12.01
C SER A 40 10.59 1.65 -13.44
N ASP A 41 10.29 0.52 -14.06
CA ASP A 41 9.65 0.41 -15.37
C ASP A 41 8.75 -0.84 -15.37
N CYS A 42 7.51 -0.69 -15.80
CA CYS A 42 6.58 -1.81 -15.93
C CYS A 42 5.94 -1.92 -17.31
N SER A 43 6.61 -1.37 -18.33
CA SER A 43 6.20 -1.50 -19.72
C SER A 43 6.08 -2.96 -20.14
N GLU A 44 7.02 -3.81 -19.74
CA GLU A 44 6.98 -5.24 -20.09
C GLU A 44 5.86 -5.98 -19.37
N LEU A 45 5.66 -5.69 -18.08
CA LEU A 45 4.54 -6.23 -17.30
C LEU A 45 3.20 -5.89 -17.96
N LEU A 46 2.96 -4.61 -18.30
CA LEU A 46 1.71 -4.18 -18.92
C LEU A 46 1.45 -4.87 -20.26
N LYS A 47 2.51 -5.16 -21.05
CA LYS A 47 2.36 -5.95 -22.28
C LYS A 47 1.87 -7.36 -21.98
N GLN A 48 2.43 -8.02 -20.96
CA GLN A 48 2.06 -9.38 -20.57
C GLN A 48 0.63 -9.44 -20.01
N LEU A 49 0.22 -8.40 -19.27
CA LEU A 49 -1.15 -8.27 -18.75
C LEU A 49 -2.18 -7.89 -19.83
N GLY A 50 -1.76 -7.59 -21.06
CA GLY A 50 -2.65 -7.09 -22.11
C GLY A 50 -3.23 -5.69 -21.83
N LEU A 51 -2.72 -5.00 -20.80
CA LEU A 51 -3.15 -3.67 -20.37
C LEU A 51 -2.44 -2.59 -21.20
N LYS A 52 -2.76 -2.49 -22.49
CA LYS A 52 -2.18 -1.50 -23.40
C LYS A 52 -3.15 -0.36 -23.68
N THR A 53 -3.04 0.73 -22.93
CA THR A 53 -3.55 2.04 -23.33
C THR A 53 -2.39 3.03 -23.44
N TRP A 54 -2.53 4.07 -24.25
CA TRP A 54 -1.50 5.12 -24.39
C TRP A 54 -1.17 5.75 -23.03
N THR A 55 -2.19 6.05 -22.22
CA THR A 55 -2.06 6.63 -20.89
C THR A 55 -1.23 5.74 -19.95
N LEU A 56 -1.48 4.43 -19.98
CA LEU A 56 -0.69 3.48 -19.20
C LEU A 56 0.75 3.38 -19.69
N SER A 57 0.94 3.40 -21.01
CA SER A 57 2.27 3.24 -21.62
C SER A 57 3.19 4.42 -21.26
N ALA A 58 2.65 5.64 -21.16
CA ALA A 58 3.41 6.81 -20.70
C ALA A 58 3.76 6.72 -19.21
N LYS A 59 2.80 6.32 -18.35
CA LYS A 59 3.04 6.14 -16.91
C LYS A 59 3.95 4.95 -16.60
N ALA A 60 4.00 3.94 -17.47
CA ALA A 60 4.80 2.73 -17.29
C ALA A 60 6.30 3.00 -17.12
N SER A 61 6.83 3.97 -17.86
CA SER A 61 8.23 4.38 -17.78
C SER A 61 8.57 5.22 -16.54
N GLU A 62 7.55 5.73 -15.83
CA GLU A 62 7.71 6.48 -14.59
C GLU A 62 7.71 5.56 -13.35
N GLY A 63 7.42 4.27 -13.58
CA GLY A 63 7.34 3.22 -12.59
C GLY A 63 5.93 2.94 -12.11
N CYS A 64 5.75 1.78 -11.47
CA CYS A 64 4.48 1.38 -10.89
C CYS A 64 4.67 0.47 -9.69
N ARG A 65 3.57 0.13 -9.03
CA ARG A 65 3.58 -0.85 -7.94
C ARG A 65 2.72 -2.06 -8.28
N ILE A 66 3.19 -3.23 -7.89
CA ILE A 66 2.38 -4.45 -7.84
C ILE A 66 2.01 -4.69 -6.40
N ARG A 67 0.71 -4.70 -6.12
CA ARG A 67 0.13 -4.96 -4.80
C ARG A 67 -0.44 -6.37 -4.80
N TYR A 68 0.09 -7.21 -3.94
CA TYR A 68 -0.55 -8.44 -3.49
C TYR A 68 -1.31 -8.17 -2.20
N THR A 69 -2.51 -8.72 -2.10
CA THR A 69 -3.33 -8.68 -0.90
C THR A 69 -3.79 -10.08 -0.52
N VAL A 70 -3.91 -10.32 0.79
CA VAL A 70 -4.49 -11.56 1.31
C VAL A 70 -5.32 -11.31 2.55
N THR A 71 -6.51 -11.88 2.58
CA THR A 71 -7.43 -11.80 3.71
C THR A 71 -7.15 -12.89 4.75
N PRO A 72 -7.69 -12.79 5.97
CA PRO A 72 -7.55 -13.85 6.98
C PRO A 72 -8.12 -15.22 6.58
N ASN A 73 -9.10 -15.26 5.66
CA ASN A 73 -9.65 -16.51 5.11
C ASN A 73 -8.86 -17.03 3.90
N GLY A 74 -7.79 -16.35 3.50
CA GLY A 74 -6.88 -16.77 2.44
C GLY A 74 -7.33 -16.41 1.01
N GLU A 75 -8.27 -15.48 0.88
CA GLU A 75 -8.60 -14.89 -0.42
C GLU A 75 -7.46 -13.97 -0.85
N GLU A 76 -6.98 -14.17 -2.07
CA GLU A 76 -5.82 -13.46 -2.62
C GLU A 76 -6.26 -12.48 -3.71
N GLY A 77 -5.56 -11.35 -3.81
CA GLY A 77 -5.78 -10.35 -4.86
C GLY A 77 -4.47 -9.78 -5.39
N TRP A 78 -4.47 -9.41 -6.67
CA TRP A 78 -3.33 -8.80 -7.36
C TRP A 78 -3.76 -7.57 -8.12
N VAL A 79 -3.08 -6.45 -7.85
CA VAL A 79 -3.36 -5.15 -8.45
C VAL A 79 -2.08 -4.54 -8.97
N VAL A 80 -2.13 -3.99 -10.19
CA VAL A 80 -1.12 -3.04 -10.67
C VAL A 80 -1.64 -1.64 -10.47
N ALA A 81 -0.80 -0.77 -9.91
CA ALA A 81 -1.19 0.58 -9.57
C ALA A 81 -0.13 1.63 -9.94
N PHE A 82 -0.60 2.79 -10.37
CA PHE A 82 0.22 3.96 -10.73
C PHE A 82 -0.23 5.14 -9.90
N LYS A 83 0.71 5.75 -9.17
CA LYS A 83 0.46 6.96 -8.41
C LYS A 83 1.33 8.11 -8.91
N THR A 84 0.71 9.27 -9.03
CA THR A 84 1.44 10.53 -9.16
C THR A 84 1.95 10.99 -7.80
N ASP A 85 2.91 11.92 -7.80
CA ASP A 85 3.38 12.55 -6.57
C ASP A 85 2.26 13.34 -5.89
N VAL A 86 2.28 13.35 -4.55
CA VAL A 86 1.34 14.14 -3.75
C VAL A 86 1.55 15.63 -4.00
N ARG A 87 0.45 16.34 -4.25
CA ARG A 87 0.37 17.79 -4.37
C ARG A 87 0.30 18.44 -2.98
N ASP A 88 0.50 19.75 -2.92
CA ASP A 88 0.54 20.49 -1.64
C ASP A 88 -0.79 20.49 -0.87
N ASP A 89 -1.89 20.20 -1.56
CA ASP A 89 -3.24 20.05 -1.00
C ASP A 89 -3.56 18.60 -0.57
N PHE A 90 -2.56 17.73 -0.53
CA PHE A 90 -2.66 16.30 -0.22
C PHE A 90 -3.41 15.48 -1.28
N THR A 91 -3.63 16.02 -2.47
CA THR A 91 -4.24 15.28 -3.58
C THR A 91 -3.20 14.56 -4.45
N ARG A 92 -3.61 13.44 -5.05
CA ARG A 92 -2.83 12.72 -6.08
C ARG A 92 -3.76 11.91 -6.96
N GLU A 93 -3.33 11.65 -8.19
CA GLU A 93 -3.99 10.68 -9.06
C GLU A 93 -3.48 9.27 -8.78
N GLU A 94 -4.39 8.34 -8.56
CA GLU A 94 -4.17 6.89 -8.57
C GLU A 94 -4.90 6.27 -9.77
N TRP A 95 -4.23 5.33 -10.40
CA TRP A 95 -4.83 4.41 -11.34
C TRP A 95 -4.57 2.98 -10.88
N GLU A 96 -5.59 2.13 -10.87
CA GLU A 96 -5.46 0.71 -10.51
C GLU A 96 -6.14 -0.21 -11.52
N ALA A 97 -5.58 -1.42 -11.67
CA ALA A 97 -6.23 -2.53 -12.36
C ALA A 97 -5.91 -3.86 -11.69
N GLU A 98 -6.95 -4.65 -11.46
CA GLU A 98 -6.81 -6.04 -11.04
C GLU A 98 -6.32 -6.92 -12.19
N PHE A 99 -5.49 -7.91 -11.88
CA PHE A 99 -4.98 -8.86 -12.85
C PHE A 99 -4.76 -10.24 -12.22
N GLU A 100 -4.72 -11.27 -13.06
CA GLU A 100 -4.35 -12.62 -12.62
C GLU A 100 -2.84 -12.83 -12.75
N PRO A 101 -2.17 -13.39 -11.74
CA PRO A 101 -0.72 -13.60 -11.81
C PRO A 101 -0.35 -14.60 -12.92
N PHE A 102 0.72 -14.30 -13.66
CA PHE A 102 1.29 -15.18 -14.68
C PHE A 102 2.46 -16.00 -14.13
N GLU A 103 2.82 -17.08 -14.84
CA GLU A 103 3.79 -18.11 -14.41
C GLU A 103 5.12 -17.51 -13.91
N ASP A 104 5.65 -16.49 -14.59
CA ASP A 104 6.93 -15.85 -14.27
C ASP A 104 6.85 -14.64 -13.31
N LEU A 105 5.67 -14.27 -12.82
CA LEU A 105 5.52 -13.09 -11.97
C LEU A 105 6.39 -13.18 -10.71
N ARG A 106 6.52 -14.38 -10.13
CA ARG A 106 7.34 -14.61 -8.93
C ARG A 106 8.80 -14.27 -9.18
N ASN A 107 9.35 -14.74 -10.29
CA ASN A 107 10.73 -14.46 -10.70
C ASN A 107 10.92 -12.97 -10.98
N PHE A 108 9.94 -12.36 -11.65
CA PHE A 108 9.97 -10.94 -11.99
C PHE A 108 10.00 -10.02 -10.76
N LEU A 109 9.23 -10.35 -9.72
CA LEU A 109 9.15 -9.57 -8.47
C LEU A 109 10.30 -9.83 -7.50
N THR A 110 11.01 -10.95 -7.65
CA THR A 110 12.12 -11.31 -6.75
C THR A 110 13.25 -10.29 -6.87
N GLY A 111 13.72 -9.77 -5.74
CA GLY A 111 14.77 -8.74 -5.68
C GLY A 111 14.30 -7.31 -5.97
N GLN A 112 13.03 -7.11 -6.34
CA GLN A 112 12.45 -5.77 -6.46
C GLN A 112 12.24 -5.15 -5.07
N PRO A 113 12.36 -3.82 -4.92
CA PRO A 113 12.02 -3.15 -3.67
C PRO A 113 10.58 -3.46 -3.24
N VAL A 114 10.40 -3.88 -1.99
CA VAL A 114 9.11 -4.31 -1.45
C VAL A 114 8.83 -3.69 -0.09
N VAL A 115 7.55 -3.45 0.18
CA VAL A 115 6.98 -3.16 1.51
C VAL A 115 5.99 -4.26 1.86
N VAL A 116 6.05 -4.75 3.10
CA VAL A 116 5.15 -5.77 3.62
C VAL A 116 4.51 -5.25 4.90
N LYS A 117 3.19 -5.37 5.02
CA LYS A 117 2.42 -4.81 6.14
C LYS A 117 1.11 -5.56 6.37
N VAL A 118 0.57 -5.41 7.58
CA VAL A 118 -0.85 -5.68 7.86
C VAL A 118 -1.57 -4.34 7.86
N ARG A 119 -2.63 -4.24 7.06
CA ARG A 119 -3.52 -3.09 7.01
C ARG A 119 -4.77 -3.40 7.82
N TYR A 120 -5.07 -2.56 8.81
CA TYR A 120 -6.26 -2.61 9.64
C TYR A 120 -7.22 -1.51 9.20
N PHE A 121 -8.40 -1.89 8.74
CA PHE A 121 -9.44 -0.94 8.34
C PHE A 121 -10.21 -0.49 9.56
N LEU A 122 -10.17 0.81 9.85
CA LEU A 122 -10.93 1.46 10.91
C LEU A 122 -12.29 1.95 10.40
N LEU A 123 -12.33 2.36 9.14
CA LEU A 123 -13.53 2.80 8.44
C LEU A 123 -13.36 2.59 6.92
N PHE A 124 -14.43 2.22 6.22
CA PHE A 124 -14.46 2.10 4.76
C PHE A 124 -15.22 3.25 4.10
N GLU A 125 -16.31 3.71 4.72
CA GLU A 125 -17.21 4.74 4.18
C GLU A 125 -17.70 5.61 5.35
N PRO A 126 -17.86 6.94 5.16
CA PRO A 126 -17.66 7.72 3.92
C PRO A 126 -16.20 8.12 3.65
N ALA A 127 -15.26 7.55 4.39
CA ALA A 127 -13.82 7.71 4.18
C ALA A 127 -13.12 6.37 4.40
N GLU A 128 -12.01 6.16 3.72
CA GLU A 128 -11.11 5.05 4.02
C GLU A 128 -10.12 5.52 5.10
N VAL A 129 -10.22 4.92 6.29
CA VAL A 129 -9.28 5.17 7.38
C VAL A 129 -8.61 3.85 7.75
N VAL A 130 -7.29 3.81 7.60
CA VAL A 130 -6.51 2.59 7.77
C VAL A 130 -5.32 2.81 8.68
N LEU A 131 -5.01 1.83 9.51
CA LEU A 131 -3.75 1.70 10.23
C LEU A 131 -2.90 0.64 9.51
N ASP A 132 -1.71 1.05 9.06
CA ASP A 132 -0.71 0.15 8.51
C ASP A 132 0.33 -0.20 9.58
N GLU A 133 0.49 -1.50 9.84
CA GLU A 133 1.56 -2.08 10.65
C GLU A 133 2.60 -2.73 9.74
N PHE A 134 3.80 -2.16 9.70
CA PHE A 134 4.87 -2.62 8.82
C PHE A 134 5.54 -3.88 9.38
N ILE A 135 5.58 -4.94 8.59
CA ILE A 135 6.27 -6.18 8.93
C ILE A 135 7.74 -6.01 8.54
N ARG A 136 8.62 -6.12 9.54
CA ARG A 136 10.07 -6.13 9.31
C ARG A 136 10.47 -7.37 8.50
N LEU A 137 11.24 -7.16 7.44
CA LEU A 137 11.83 -8.25 6.66
C LEU A 137 13.18 -8.65 7.25
N GLU A 138 14.05 -9.28 6.48
CA GLU A 138 15.40 -9.66 6.94
C GLU A 138 16.34 -8.45 7.14
N ARG A 139 15.86 -7.24 6.83
CA ARG A 139 16.54 -5.96 7.05
C ARG A 139 15.53 -4.89 7.45
N ASP A 140 16.03 -3.82 8.05
CA ASP A 140 15.23 -2.63 8.35
C ASP A 140 14.79 -1.90 7.08
N TYR A 141 13.61 -1.28 7.15
CA TYR A 141 13.18 -0.30 6.16
C TYR A 141 14.12 0.91 6.13
N SER A 142 14.09 1.67 5.03
CA SER A 142 15.01 2.82 4.85
C SER A 142 14.80 3.93 5.91
N VAL A 143 13.65 3.89 6.60
CA VAL A 143 13.31 4.73 7.75
C VAL A 143 12.74 3.86 8.86
N GLN A 144 12.93 4.29 10.12
CA GLN A 144 12.28 3.65 11.25
C GLN A 144 10.78 3.99 11.21
N VAL A 145 9.96 3.02 10.83
CA VAL A 145 8.50 3.13 10.80
C VAL A 145 7.91 1.77 11.18
N SER A 146 7.04 1.76 12.19
CA SER A 146 6.30 0.57 12.61
C SER A 146 4.82 0.73 12.30
N HIS A 147 4.26 1.91 12.56
CA HIS A 147 2.84 2.20 12.42
C HIS A 147 2.59 3.54 11.76
N VAL A 148 1.64 3.57 10.82
CA VAL A 148 1.15 4.80 10.17
C VAL A 148 -0.35 4.69 10.00
N VAL A 149 -1.08 5.78 10.25
CA VAL A 149 -2.48 5.88 9.85
C VAL A 149 -2.57 6.68 8.56
N GLU A 150 -3.37 6.21 7.61
CA GLU A 150 -3.75 6.93 6.39
C GLU A 150 -5.25 7.24 6.47
N VAL A 151 -5.62 8.48 6.14
CA VAL A 151 -7.00 8.94 6.00
C VAL A 151 -7.18 9.43 4.58
N GLU A 152 -8.04 8.77 3.81
CA GLU A 152 -8.44 9.16 2.46
C GLU A 152 -9.91 9.62 2.48
N THR A 153 -10.14 10.89 2.12
CA THR A 153 -11.48 11.50 2.24
C THR A 153 -11.65 12.80 1.47
N ASP A 154 -12.87 13.03 0.99
CA ASP A 154 -13.35 14.32 0.48
C ASP A 154 -13.85 15.27 1.59
N GLU A 155 -13.98 14.79 2.82
CA GLU A 155 -14.42 15.58 3.97
C GLU A 155 -13.23 16.25 4.72
N PRO A 156 -13.50 17.18 5.67
CA PRO A 156 -12.44 17.70 6.53
C PRO A 156 -11.73 16.60 7.32
N PHE A 157 -10.39 16.62 7.35
CA PHE A 157 -9.59 15.59 8.02
C PHE A 157 -9.82 15.59 9.53
N GLU A 158 -10.10 16.77 10.10
CA GLU A 158 -10.32 17.04 11.52
C GLU A 158 -11.39 16.11 12.12
N ARG A 159 -12.43 15.79 11.33
CA ARG A 159 -13.48 14.85 11.73
C ARG A 159 -12.90 13.47 12.10
N TYR A 160 -11.99 12.95 11.29
CA TYR A 160 -11.39 11.64 11.47
C TYR A 160 -10.23 11.68 12.46
N GLU A 161 -9.50 12.80 12.49
CA GLU A 161 -8.49 13.07 13.53
C GLU A 161 -9.11 13.02 14.92
N GLU A 162 -10.27 13.64 15.14
CA GLU A 162 -11.00 13.58 16.41
C GLU A 162 -11.55 12.19 16.71
N LEU A 163 -12.19 11.54 15.72
CA LEU A 163 -12.84 10.23 15.90
C LEU A 163 -11.83 9.14 16.29
N PHE A 164 -10.64 9.16 15.69
CA PHE A 164 -9.59 8.15 15.91
C PHE A 164 -8.45 8.65 16.80
N GLY A 165 -8.54 9.89 17.30
CA GLY A 165 -7.54 10.49 18.20
C GLY A 165 -6.16 10.69 17.57
N LEU A 166 -6.11 11.02 16.27
CA LEU A 166 -4.87 11.21 15.50
C LEU A 166 -4.28 12.61 15.79
N LYS A 167 -3.03 12.66 16.27
CA LYS A 167 -2.43 13.91 16.80
C LYS A 167 -1.15 14.37 16.10
N LYS A 168 -0.52 13.49 15.33
CA LYS A 168 0.82 13.71 14.76
C LYS A 168 0.74 13.65 13.22
N PRO A 169 0.10 14.64 12.57
CA PRO A 169 0.01 14.66 11.11
C PRO A 169 1.41 14.77 10.49
N MET A 170 1.65 14.04 9.41
CA MET A 170 2.82 14.21 8.57
C MET A 170 2.66 15.46 7.71
N GLY A 171 3.67 16.32 7.70
CA GLY A 171 3.79 17.36 6.66
C GLY A 171 4.09 16.74 5.28
N ILE A 172 4.07 17.54 4.21
CA ILE A 172 4.31 17.05 2.84
C ILE A 172 5.70 16.39 2.70
N GLU A 173 6.73 16.93 3.34
CA GLU A 173 8.08 16.33 3.29
C GLU A 173 8.12 14.95 3.94
N ASP A 174 7.52 14.80 5.13
CA ASP A 174 7.40 13.51 5.80
C ASP A 174 6.51 12.56 5.00
N PHE A 175 5.39 13.03 4.44
CA PHE A 175 4.54 12.22 3.58
C PHE A 175 5.34 11.63 2.41
N LYS A 176 6.17 12.44 1.74
CA LYS A 176 7.04 11.97 0.65
C LYS A 176 8.07 10.98 1.18
N ARG A 177 8.77 11.30 2.28
CA ARG A 177 9.79 10.46 2.89
C ARG A 177 9.27 9.09 3.33
N TYR A 178 8.09 9.06 3.94
CA TYR A 178 7.41 7.87 4.46
C TYR A 178 6.43 7.25 3.46
N SER A 179 6.46 7.68 2.19
CA SER A 179 5.73 6.99 1.14
C SER A 179 6.26 5.56 0.98
N ASN A 180 5.36 4.62 0.71
CA ASN A 180 5.73 3.20 0.61
C ASN A 180 6.84 2.95 -0.43
N LYS A 181 6.88 3.73 -1.52
CA LYS A 181 7.96 3.67 -2.54
C LYS A 181 9.33 3.99 -1.95
N ASN A 182 9.41 4.98 -1.06
CA ASN A 182 10.67 5.47 -0.50
C ASN A 182 11.14 4.65 0.70
N ILE A 183 10.22 3.97 1.39
CA ILE A 183 10.57 3.06 2.49
C ILE A 183 10.86 1.63 2.02
N ALA A 184 10.42 1.26 0.81
CA ALA A 184 10.60 -0.06 0.23
C ALA A 184 12.07 -0.50 0.23
N VAL A 185 12.28 -1.80 0.47
CA VAL A 185 13.63 -2.39 0.54
C VAL A 185 13.78 -3.55 -0.41
N GLN A 186 14.97 -3.70 -0.99
CA GLN A 186 15.31 -4.92 -1.72
C GLN A 186 15.46 -6.07 -0.73
N SER A 187 14.46 -6.96 -0.73
CA SER A 187 14.49 -8.18 0.05
C SER A 187 15.11 -9.33 -0.75
N LYS A 188 15.77 -10.23 -0.03
CA LYS A 188 16.24 -11.53 -0.55
C LYS A 188 15.14 -12.60 -0.53
N LEU A 189 14.04 -12.35 0.17
CA LEU A 189 12.92 -13.28 0.24
C LEU A 189 12.20 -13.34 -1.10
N GLY A 190 11.85 -14.55 -1.52
CA GLY A 190 10.97 -14.78 -2.65
C GLY A 190 9.52 -14.38 -2.34
N VAL A 191 8.70 -14.29 -3.38
CA VAL A 191 7.28 -13.95 -3.26
C VAL A 191 6.54 -14.91 -2.32
N ASP A 192 6.78 -16.22 -2.42
CA ASP A 192 6.10 -17.21 -1.58
C ASP A 192 6.48 -17.10 -0.09
N GLU A 193 7.73 -16.73 0.21
CA GLU A 193 8.17 -16.49 1.59
C GLU A 193 7.49 -15.24 2.15
N ILE A 194 7.38 -14.17 1.35
CA ILE A 194 6.64 -12.95 1.71
C ILE A 194 5.16 -13.27 1.96
N LYS A 195 4.54 -14.08 1.10
CA LYS A 195 3.16 -14.55 1.30
C LYS A 195 3.02 -15.31 2.63
N ALA A 196 3.93 -16.23 2.91
CA ALA A 196 3.92 -17.00 4.16
C ALA A 196 4.05 -16.09 5.41
N LEU A 197 4.87 -15.04 5.34
CA LEU A 197 4.96 -14.03 6.41
C LEU A 197 3.63 -13.31 6.63
N LEU A 198 2.93 -12.93 5.55
CA LEU A 198 1.61 -12.30 5.64
C LEU A 198 0.58 -13.25 6.26
N PHE A 199 0.53 -14.51 5.82
CA PHE A 199 -0.36 -15.51 6.41
C PHE A 199 -0.12 -15.69 7.91
N LYS A 200 1.16 -15.75 8.32
CA LYS A 200 1.52 -15.84 9.74
C LYS A 200 1.05 -14.61 10.51
N ALA A 201 1.34 -13.40 10.01
CA ALA A 201 0.95 -12.15 10.65
C ALA A 201 -0.57 -11.99 10.77
N LEU A 202 -1.34 -12.59 9.85
CA LEU A 202 -2.81 -12.60 9.91
C LEU A 202 -3.39 -13.73 10.78
N GLY A 203 -2.58 -14.73 11.15
CA GLY A 203 -3.01 -15.96 11.82
C GLY A 203 -2.68 -16.05 13.32
N ASP A 204 -1.91 -15.11 13.86
CA ASP A 204 -1.71 -15.00 15.31
C ASP A 204 -2.99 -14.42 15.97
N VAL A 205 -3.90 -15.31 16.36
CA VAL A 205 -4.96 -15.13 17.38
C VAL A 205 -4.92 -16.31 18.34
#